data_AF-A0A1V9VWC2-F1
#
_entry.id   AF-A0A1V9VWC2-F1
#
_cell.length_a   1.000
_cell.length_b   1.000
_cell.length_c   1.000
_cell.angle_alpha   90.00
_cell.angle_beta   90.00
_cell.angle_gamma   90.00
#
_symmetry.space_group_name_H-M   'P 1'
#
loop_
_entity.id
_entity.type
_entity.pdbx_description
1 polymer ?
#
loop_
_entity_poly.entity_id
_entity_poly.type
_entity_poly.pdbx_seq_one_letter_code
_entity_poly.pdbx_strand_id
1 'polypeptide(L)'
;MNTIKKWAIIIVPCTRESREIQPGIEYTAMNISRMYKYIGTEHLDILNIFQENNMVYLKLVPKGTIAGPGPVVLPEQIRSLYLKDPRCLIGLDIQNYMRFTDAPGIQELRFDFYDNDK
;
A
#
# COMPACT_ATOMS: atom_id res chain seq x y z
N MET A 1 -27.47 -6.08 2.44
CA MET A 1 -26.47 -6.13 1.35
C MET A 1 -25.49 -5.01 1.61
N ASN A 2 -24.37 -5.32 2.29
CA ASN A 2 -23.36 -4.32 2.60
C ASN A 2 -22.51 -4.06 1.35
N THR A 3 -22.52 -2.81 0.92
CA THR A 3 -21.77 -2.33 -0.25
C THR A 3 -20.30 -2.33 0.13
N ILE A 4 -19.58 -3.39 -0.25
CA ILE A 4 -18.12 -3.47 -0.14
C ILE A 4 -17.53 -2.36 -1.03
N LYS A 5 -17.15 -1.23 -0.43
CA LYS A 5 -16.50 -0.12 -1.13
C LYS A 5 -15.00 -0.38 -1.17
N LYS A 6 -14.51 -0.98 -2.26
CA LYS A 6 -13.08 -1.23 -2.47
C LYS A 6 -12.39 0.04 -2.97
N TRP A 7 -11.36 0.49 -2.26
CA TRP A 7 -10.48 1.58 -2.69
C TRP A 7 -9.06 1.06 -2.73
N ALA A 8 -8.38 1.16 -3.87
CA ALA A 8 -7.02 0.61 -4.06
C ALA A 8 -5.99 1.74 -4.19
N ILE A 9 -4.89 1.64 -3.47
CA ILE A 9 -3.68 2.45 -3.71
C ILE A 9 -2.61 1.54 -4.30
N ILE A 10 -2.01 1.88 -5.44
CA ILE A 10 -0.90 1.13 -6.04
C ILE A 10 0.40 1.90 -5.79
N ILE A 11 1.39 1.24 -5.19
CA ILE A 11 2.73 1.81 -4.96
C ILE A 11 3.75 1.00 -5.73
N VAL A 12 4.57 1.70 -6.50
CA VAL A 12 5.78 1.16 -7.10
C VAL A 12 6.96 1.63 -6.24
N PRO A 13 7.57 0.79 -5.38
CA PRO A 13 8.81 1.15 -4.72
C PRO A 13 9.89 1.22 -5.80
N CYS A 14 10.44 2.42 -6.01
CA CYS A 14 11.63 2.59 -6.82
C CYS A 14 12.84 2.16 -5.98
N THR A 15 13.31 0.91 -6.15
CA THR A 15 14.56 0.47 -5.54
C THR A 15 15.71 1.14 -6.29
N ARG A 16 16.30 2.17 -5.67
CA ARG A 16 17.48 2.86 -6.19
C ARG A 16 18.75 2.07 -5.87
N GLU A 17 18.84 0.82 -6.34
CA GLU A 17 20.07 0.03 -6.39
C GLU A 17 20.14 -0.74 -7.71
N SER A 18 20.41 0.00 -8.79
CA SER A 18 21.14 -0.53 -9.94
C SER A 18 22.61 -0.67 -9.53
N ARG A 19 22.98 -1.72 -8.78
CA ARG A 19 24.39 -2.07 -8.59
C ARG A 19 24.62 -3.54 -8.88
N GLU A 20 25.36 -3.74 -9.98
CA GLU A 20 26.15 -4.91 -10.35
C GLU A 20 25.45 -6.27 -10.29
N ILE A 21 24.89 -6.64 -11.45
CA ILE A 21 24.55 -8.02 -11.77
C ILE A 21 25.85 -8.84 -11.74
N GLN A 22 26.02 -9.68 -10.70
CA GLN A 22 27.01 -10.74 -10.72
C GLN A 22 26.66 -11.72 -11.85
N PRO A 23 27.60 -12.08 -12.74
CA PRO A 23 27.33 -13.02 -13.82
C PRO A 23 27.25 -14.42 -13.22
N GLY A 24 26.05 -15.00 -13.14
CA GLY A 24 25.92 -16.41 -12.71
C GLY A 24 24.59 -16.84 -12.11
N ILE A 25 23.64 -15.93 -11.87
CA ILE A 25 22.29 -16.34 -11.49
C ILE A 25 21.39 -16.18 -12.72
N GLU A 26 21.17 -17.28 -13.43
CA GLU A 26 20.01 -17.40 -14.31
C GLU A 26 18.77 -17.21 -13.43
N TYR A 27 18.15 -16.03 -13.52
CA TYR A 27 16.77 -15.87 -13.10
C TYR A 27 15.94 -16.70 -14.05
N THR A 28 15.80 -18.01 -13.76
CA THR A 28 14.73 -18.82 -14.33
C THR A 28 13.48 -17.98 -14.27
N ALA A 29 12.84 -17.78 -15.43
CA ALA A 29 11.59 -17.05 -15.59
C ALA A 29 10.49 -17.73 -14.77
N MET A 30 10.56 -17.59 -13.44
CA MET A 30 9.60 -18.09 -12.48
C MET A 30 8.43 -17.12 -12.51
N ASN A 31 7.53 -17.37 -13.45
CA ASN A 31 6.12 -17.05 -13.32
C ASN A 31 5.87 -15.65 -12.75
N ILE A 32 6.19 -14.61 -13.55
CA ILE A 32 5.74 -13.23 -13.31
C ILE A 32 4.21 -13.23 -13.36
N SER A 33 3.61 -13.60 -12.25
CA SER A 33 2.17 -13.55 -12.07
C SER A 33 1.80 -12.07 -12.06
N ARG A 34 1.18 -11.62 -13.16
CA ARG A 34 0.59 -10.28 -13.26
C ARG A 34 -0.52 -10.05 -12.23
N MET A 35 -0.97 -11.10 -11.56
CA MET A 35 -2.00 -11.05 -10.52
C MET A 35 -1.41 -10.63 -9.17
N TYR A 36 -2.14 -9.76 -8.49
CA TYR A 36 -1.90 -9.41 -7.10
C TYR A 36 -2.09 -10.62 -6.18
N LYS A 37 -1.08 -10.93 -5.39
CA LYS A 37 -1.12 -11.93 -4.32
C LYS A 37 -1.45 -11.24 -3.00
N TYR A 38 -2.43 -11.78 -2.28
CA TYR A 38 -2.74 -11.34 -0.91
C TYR A 38 -1.56 -11.64 0.01
N ILE A 39 -1.13 -10.66 0.81
CA ILE A 39 0.00 -10.76 1.74
C ILE A 39 -0.37 -10.52 3.20
N GLY A 40 -1.60 -10.08 3.49
CA GLY A 40 -2.08 -9.94 4.87
C GLY A 40 -3.22 -8.93 5.00
N THR A 41 -3.83 -8.90 6.18
CA THR A 41 -4.80 -7.89 6.59
C THR A 41 -4.30 -7.24 7.86
N GLU A 42 -4.45 -5.93 7.96
CA GLU A 42 -4.15 -5.15 9.16
C GLU A 42 -5.30 -4.20 9.47
N HIS A 43 -5.47 -3.85 10.75
CA HIS A 43 -6.40 -2.81 11.15
C HIS A 43 -5.80 -1.44 10.81
N LEU A 44 -6.61 -0.56 10.23
CA LEU A 44 -6.18 0.81 9.95
C LEU A 44 -5.93 1.55 11.27
N ASP A 45 -4.67 1.83 11.53
CA ASP A 45 -4.28 2.70 12.65
C ASP A 45 -4.36 4.17 12.22
N ILE A 46 -5.32 4.91 12.80
CA ILE A 46 -5.50 6.34 12.55
C ILE A 46 -4.26 7.18 12.90
N LEU A 47 -3.37 6.71 13.78
CA LEU A 47 -2.11 7.39 14.12
C LEU A 47 -1.11 7.37 12.96
N ASN A 48 -1.27 6.43 12.04
CA ASN A 48 -0.49 6.36 10.80
C ASN A 48 -1.03 7.32 9.73
N ILE A 49 -2.14 8.01 9.97
CA ILE A 49 -2.71 8.97 9.03
C ILE A 49 -2.28 10.40 9.40
N PHE A 50 -1.98 11.23 8.41
CA PHE A 50 -1.67 12.64 8.60
C PHE A 50 -2.13 13.49 7.42
N GLN A 51 -2.28 14.79 7.66
CA GLN A 51 -2.65 15.76 6.64
C GLN A 51 -1.47 16.68 6.31
N GLU A 52 -1.25 16.93 5.03
CA GLU A 52 -0.26 17.87 4.52
C GLU A 52 -0.76 18.45 3.18
N ASN A 53 -0.61 19.77 2.95
CA ASN A 53 -1.01 20.40 1.68
C ASN A 53 -2.44 20.07 1.20
N ASN A 54 -3.42 20.05 2.11
CA ASN A 54 -4.82 19.66 1.87
C ASN A 54 -5.04 18.22 1.36
N MET A 55 -4.02 17.38 1.49
CA MET A 55 -4.06 15.96 1.18
C MET A 55 -3.94 15.16 2.47
N VAL A 56 -4.54 13.97 2.50
CA VAL A 56 -4.47 13.05 3.63
C VAL A 56 -3.67 11.84 3.20
N TYR A 57 -2.72 11.43 4.04
CA TYR A 57 -1.74 10.42 3.72
C TYR A 57 -1.74 9.31 4.76
N LEU A 58 -1.48 8.08 4.33
CA LEU A 58 -1.16 6.94 5.17
C LEU A 58 0.36 6.74 5.20
N LYS A 59 0.93 6.70 6.40
CA LYS A 59 2.31 6.27 6.66
C LYS A 59 2.36 4.75 6.58
N LEU A 60 3.25 4.25 5.74
CA LEU A 60 3.47 2.81 5.57
C LEU A 60 4.60 2.28 6.43
N VAL A 61 5.45 3.19 6.92
CA VAL A 61 6.58 2.86 7.79
C VAL A 61 6.61 3.81 8.98
N PRO A 62 7.12 3.35 10.13
CA PRO A 62 7.37 4.23 11.26
C PRO A 62 8.30 5.38 10.90
N LYS A 63 8.09 6.53 11.55
CA LYS A 63 8.94 7.72 11.40
C LYS A 63 10.38 7.37 11.79
N GLY A 64 11.34 7.59 10.89
CA GLY A 64 12.76 7.25 11.08
C GLY A 64 13.23 6.02 10.30
N THR A 65 12.33 5.32 9.61
CA THR A 65 12.71 4.22 8.70
C THR A 65 13.34 4.77 7.43
N ILE A 66 14.65 4.61 7.29
CA ILE A 66 15.45 5.17 6.17
C ILE A 66 15.16 4.44 4.83
N ALA A 67 14.82 3.16 4.89
CA ALA A 67 14.68 2.28 3.71
C ALA A 67 13.21 1.91 3.39
N GLY A 68 12.24 2.72 3.83
CA GLY A 68 10.82 2.42 3.68
C GLY A 68 10.15 3.14 2.50
N PRO A 69 9.03 2.61 1.97
CA PRO A 69 8.19 3.35 1.04
C PRO A 69 7.69 4.65 1.69
N GLY A 70 7.61 5.71 0.87
CA GLY A 70 7.06 6.98 1.30
C GLY A 70 5.58 6.89 1.68
N PRO A 71 5.05 7.91 2.37
CA PRO A 71 3.62 7.98 2.68
C PRO A 71 2.78 8.03 1.41
N VAL A 72 1.58 7.45 1.46
CA VAL A 72 0.68 7.39 0.31
C VAL A 72 -0.56 8.23 0.50
N VAL A 73 -0.97 8.91 -0.57
CA VAL A 73 -2.21 9.67 -0.60
C VAL A 73 -3.38 8.70 -0.43
N LEU A 74 -4.24 8.96 0.54
CA LEU A 74 -5.48 8.21 0.73
C LEU A 74 -6.49 8.53 -0.39
N PRO A 75 -7.28 7.52 -0.84
CA PRO A 75 -8.36 7.71 -1.79
C PRO A 75 -9.32 8.80 -1.31
N GLU A 76 -9.90 9.53 -2.26
CA GLU A 76 -10.77 10.68 -1.97
C GLU A 76 -11.86 10.37 -0.94
N GLN A 77 -12.46 9.19 -1.00
CA GLN A 77 -13.55 8.80 -0.11
C GLN A 77 -13.07 8.58 1.32
N ILE A 78 -11.91 7.94 1.50
CA ILE A 78 -11.29 7.79 2.82
C ILE A 78 -10.81 9.15 3.34
N ARG A 79 -10.23 9.98 2.47
CA ARG A 79 -9.84 11.37 2.77
C ARG A 79 -11.05 12.18 3.25
N SER A 80 -12.18 12.12 2.55
CA SER A 80 -13.40 12.84 2.94
C SER A 80 -13.95 12.40 4.29
N LEU A 81 -13.89 11.10 4.60
CA LEU A 81 -14.24 10.59 5.92
C LEU A 81 -13.31 11.14 7.00
N TYR A 82 -11.99 11.07 6.78
CA TYR A 82 -10.99 11.61 7.71
C TYR A 82 -11.17 13.11 7.98
N LEU A 83 -11.37 13.90 6.93
CA LEU A 83 -11.55 15.35 7.03
C LEU A 83 -12.85 15.74 7.76
N LYS A 84 -13.87 14.86 7.74
CA LYS A 84 -15.11 15.06 8.50
C LYS A 84 -14.89 14.75 9.97
N ASP A 85 -14.34 13.58 10.28
CA ASP A 85 -13.95 13.14 11.61
C ASP A 85 -12.98 11.95 11.49
N PRO A 86 -11.74 12.03 11.99
CA PRO A 86 -10.78 10.91 11.94
C PRO A 86 -11.33 9.61 12.54
N ARG A 87 -12.26 9.69 13.48
CA ARG A 87 -12.90 8.51 14.11
C ARG A 87 -13.79 7.73 13.14
N CYS A 88 -14.22 8.33 12.03
CA CYS A 88 -14.96 7.64 10.97
C CYS A 88 -14.11 6.57 10.25
N LEU A 89 -12.81 6.52 10.50
CA LEU A 89 -11.92 5.49 9.97
C LEU A 89 -11.65 4.35 10.96
N ILE A 90 -12.13 4.47 12.22
CA ILE A 90 -12.01 3.39 13.21
C ILE A 90 -12.83 2.20 12.72
N GLY A 91 -12.24 1.01 12.77
CA GLY A 91 -12.89 -0.22 12.30
C GLY A 91 -12.70 -0.47 10.81
N LEU A 92 -11.91 0.34 10.09
CA LEU A 92 -11.47 -0.04 8.75
C LEU A 92 -10.31 -1.03 8.81
N ASP A 93 -10.34 -2.02 7.93
CA ASP A 93 -9.24 -2.94 7.66
C ASP A 93 -8.57 -2.58 6.34
N ILE A 94 -7.28 -2.90 6.25
CA ILE A 94 -6.49 -2.81 5.03
C ILE A 94 -6.10 -4.23 4.63
N GLN A 95 -6.57 -4.69 3.47
CA GLN A 95 -6.02 -5.87 2.84
C GLN A 95 -4.85 -5.48 1.95
N ASN A 96 -3.72 -6.10 2.23
CA ASN A 96 -2.46 -5.86 1.56
C ASN A 96 -2.25 -6.90 0.47
N TYR A 97 -1.86 -6.41 -0.70
CA TYR A 97 -1.56 -7.22 -1.87
C TYR A 97 -0.21 -6.82 -2.46
N MET A 98 0.46 -7.77 -3.11
CA MET A 98 1.73 -7.54 -3.80
C MET A 98 1.74 -8.24 -5.15
N ARG A 99 2.35 -7.63 -6.16
CA ARG A 99 2.78 -8.33 -7.37
C ARG A 99 4.20 -7.95 -7.75
N PHE A 100 4.88 -8.85 -8.45
CA PHE A 100 6.13 -8.53 -9.14
C PHE A 100 5.80 -7.99 -10.52
N THR A 101 6.52 -6.96 -10.96
CA THR A 101 6.35 -6.42 -12.31
C THR A 101 7.33 -7.06 -13.27
N ASP A 102 7.14 -6.82 -14.57
CA ASP A 102 8.06 -7.26 -15.62
C ASP A 102 9.43 -6.56 -15.52
N ALA A 103 9.54 -5.50 -14.71
CA ALA A 103 10.79 -4.79 -14.44
C ALA A 103 11.54 -5.42 -13.24
N PRO A 104 12.84 -5.78 -13.40
CA PRO A 104 13.61 -6.41 -12.34
C PRO A 104 13.73 -5.51 -11.12
N GLY A 105 13.50 -6.08 -9.93
CA GLY A 105 13.59 -5.36 -8.66
C GLY A 105 12.37 -4.49 -8.33
N ILE A 106 11.39 -4.36 -9.24
CA ILE A 106 10.19 -3.56 -9.00
C ILE A 106 9.04 -4.45 -8.53
N GLN A 107 8.56 -4.14 -7.33
CA GLN A 107 7.33 -4.70 -6.77
C GLN A 107 6.20 -3.68 -6.90
N GLU A 108 4.96 -4.14 -6.82
CA GLU A 108 3.82 -3.25 -6.65
C GLU A 108 3.05 -3.67 -5.41
N LEU A 109 2.79 -2.72 -4.52
CA LEU A 109 1.93 -2.90 -3.36
C LEU A 109 0.55 -2.35 -3.65
N ARG A 110 -0.49 -3.08 -3.25
CA ARG A 110 -1.88 -2.64 -3.34
C ARG A 110 -2.54 -2.72 -1.96
N PHE A 111 -3.17 -1.62 -1.56
CA PHE A 111 -3.87 -1.47 -0.29
C PHE A 111 -5.36 -1.31 -0.57
N ASP A 112 -6.16 -2.29 -0.17
CA ASP A 112 -7.61 -2.23 -0.29
C ASP A 112 -8.24 -1.99 1.09
N PHE A 113 -9.02 -0.91 1.22
CA PHE A 113 -9.70 -0.55 2.47
C PHE A 113 -11.09 -1.18 2.54
N TYR A 114 -11.44 -1.76 3.70
CA TYR A 114 -12.71 -2.42 3.97
C TYR A 114 -13.27 -1.95 5.29
N ASP A 115 -14.60 -1.84 5.37
CA ASP A 115 -15.28 -1.64 6.63
C ASP A 115 -15.43 -2.99 7.34
N ASN A 116 -14.96 -3.08 8.57
CA ASN A 116 -15.06 -4.29 9.37
C ASN A 116 -16.38 -4.34 10.17
N ASP A 117 -17.26 -3.34 10.03
CA ASP A 117 -18.65 -3.43 10.49
C ASP A 117 -19.46 -4.40 9.60
N LYS A 118 -19.31 -5.69 9.93
CA LYS A 118 -20.19 -6.86 9.71
C LYS A 118 -20.72 -7.15 8.30
#